data_AF-A0A6L6HI34-F1
#
_entry.id   AF-A0A6L6HI34-F1
#
_cell.length_a   1.000
_cell.length_b   1.000
_cell.length_c   1.000
_cell.angle_alpha   90.00
_cell.angle_beta   90.00
_cell.angle_gamma   90.00
#
_symmetry.space_group_name_H-M   'P 1'
#
loop_
_entity.id
_entity.type
_entity.pdbx_description
1 polymer ?
#
loop_
_entity_poly.entity_id
_entity_poly.type
_entity_poly.pdbx_seq_one_letter_code
_entity_poly.pdbx_strand_id
1 'polypeptide(L)'
;MLTLINARSQQWLRHQIELLPPLSAPGDPHLAAVAEIAVAAHICTGLRGSPAPLQTFVGSRFTPEFTRNFIDGLQCRSGMGQRSGAALLGFLPQADVARISLADMSLTERLALSGPSDPGLLAEAEVVLRSPIPEERLTEQDIDGYAHVLMLCYRFGAERPRFANTWTYGDAFANCLRFAAWAERKGKLMSLAQMCYCLCLIDPDHDVAPLLGDLIASQRPDGSFPARIGFGTADQDQSALRPTLAALVALHMAVYRRWHNPRPSLPMAA
;
A
#
# COMPACT_ATOMS: atom_id res chain seq x y z
N MET A 1 -2.46 10.01 20.97
CA MET A 1 -1.92 8.63 20.98
C MET A 1 -1.46 8.19 19.59
N LEU A 2 -2.36 8.02 18.61
CA LEU A 2 -2.04 7.54 17.24
C LEU A 2 -0.84 8.28 16.58
N THR A 3 -0.77 9.61 16.71
CA THR A 3 0.34 10.42 16.18
C THR A 3 1.72 10.04 16.74
N LEU A 4 1.81 9.64 18.02
CA LEU A 4 3.06 9.20 18.67
C LEU A 4 3.50 7.85 18.13
N ILE A 5 2.57 6.90 18.03
CA ILE A 5 2.79 5.54 17.51
C ILE A 5 3.27 5.63 16.06
N ASN A 6 2.59 6.44 15.25
CA ASN A 6 2.97 6.75 13.88
C ASN A 6 4.39 7.36 13.80
N ALA A 7 4.71 8.34 14.64
CA ALA A 7 6.05 8.96 14.67
C ALA A 7 7.17 7.95 14.99
N ARG A 8 6.95 7.01 15.92
CA ARG A 8 7.91 5.95 16.25
C ARG A 8 8.18 5.04 15.05
N SER A 9 7.15 4.67 14.29
CA SER A 9 7.33 3.87 13.07
C SER A 9 8.01 4.65 11.94
N GLN A 10 7.78 5.97 11.83
CA GLN A 10 8.56 6.81 10.91
C GLN A 10 10.05 6.86 11.30
N GLN A 11 10.36 6.89 12.60
CA GLN A 11 11.74 6.84 13.10
C GLN A 11 12.40 5.49 12.83
N TRP A 12 11.70 4.37 13.05
CA TRP A 12 12.22 3.04 12.71
C TRP A 12 12.49 2.92 11.20
N LEU A 13 11.54 3.33 10.36
CA LEU A 13 11.70 3.31 8.90
C LEU A 13 12.85 4.21 8.44
N ARG A 14 13.02 5.40 9.04
CA ARG A 14 14.18 6.25 8.80
C ARG A 14 15.49 5.50 9.08
N HIS A 15 15.58 4.81 10.23
CA HIS A 15 16.77 4.03 10.56
C HIS A 15 17.02 2.91 9.54
N GLN A 16 15.97 2.19 9.11
CA GLN A 16 16.10 1.17 8.06
C GLN A 16 16.59 1.78 6.74
N ILE A 17 16.03 2.92 6.29
CA ILE A 17 16.51 3.65 5.10
C ILE A 17 17.98 4.08 5.26
N GLU A 18 18.38 4.49 6.48
CA GLU A 18 19.76 4.90 6.75
C GLU A 18 20.77 3.73 6.68
N LEU A 19 20.31 2.50 6.95
CA LEU A 19 21.08 1.25 6.81
C LEU A 19 21.15 0.73 5.36
N LEU A 20 20.30 1.21 4.44
CA LEU A 20 20.34 0.76 3.05
C LEU A 20 21.58 1.30 2.32
N PRO A 21 22.29 0.45 1.54
CA PRO A 21 23.38 0.90 0.70
C PRO A 21 22.86 1.86 -0.40
N PRO A 22 23.70 2.77 -0.93
CA PRO A 22 23.33 3.59 -2.09
C PRO A 22 23.03 2.70 -3.31
N LEU A 23 21.76 2.62 -3.72
CA LEU A 23 21.37 1.79 -4.86
C LEU A 23 22.05 2.32 -6.12
N SER A 24 22.81 1.44 -6.78
CA SER A 24 23.68 1.81 -7.91
C SER A 24 23.26 1.19 -9.25
N ALA A 25 22.37 0.20 -9.26
CA ALA A 25 21.96 -0.52 -10.47
C ALA A 25 20.52 -1.09 -10.39
N PRO A 26 19.81 -1.22 -11.53
CA PRO A 26 18.63 -2.07 -11.63
C PRO A 26 19.00 -3.53 -11.29
N GLY A 27 18.26 -4.14 -10.34
CA GLY A 27 18.54 -5.51 -9.85
C GLY A 27 19.22 -5.60 -8.48
N ASP A 28 19.47 -4.47 -7.81
CA ASP A 28 19.90 -4.46 -6.40
C ASP A 28 18.87 -5.18 -5.49
N PRO A 29 19.28 -6.10 -4.59
CA PRO A 29 18.37 -6.84 -3.73
C PRO A 29 17.52 -5.98 -2.80
N HIS A 30 17.96 -4.76 -2.46
CA HIS A 30 17.23 -3.83 -1.59
C HIS A 30 16.18 -2.99 -2.33
N LEU A 31 16.15 -3.04 -3.66
CA LEU A 31 15.27 -2.24 -4.51
C LEU A 31 13.77 -2.46 -4.16
N ALA A 32 13.38 -3.70 -3.83
CA ALA A 32 12.02 -4.06 -3.43
C ALA A 32 11.58 -3.35 -2.12
N ALA A 33 12.42 -3.45 -1.09
CA ALA A 33 12.19 -2.80 0.20
C ALA A 33 12.08 -1.27 0.06
N VAL A 34 12.98 -0.66 -0.73
CA VAL A 34 12.94 0.76 -1.08
C VAL A 34 11.61 1.14 -1.72
N ALA A 35 11.10 0.30 -2.62
CA ALA A 35 9.92 0.65 -3.39
C ALA A 35 8.63 0.62 -2.55
N GLU A 36 8.52 -0.36 -1.65
CA GLU A 36 7.44 -0.41 -0.66
C GLU A 36 7.49 0.81 0.29
N ILE A 37 8.69 1.20 0.76
CA ILE A 37 8.90 2.42 1.57
C ILE A 37 8.45 3.67 0.82
N ALA A 38 8.82 3.81 -0.45
CA ALA A 38 8.53 5.00 -1.24
C ALA A 38 7.03 5.11 -1.62
N VAL A 39 6.35 3.99 -1.88
CA VAL A 39 4.88 3.97 -2.03
C VAL A 39 4.19 4.38 -0.74
N ALA A 40 4.58 3.82 0.41
CA ALA A 40 4.03 4.22 1.70
C ALA A 40 4.27 5.72 1.98
N ALA A 41 5.46 6.24 1.66
CA ALA A 41 5.79 7.65 1.77
C ALA A 41 4.87 8.53 0.91
N HIS A 42 4.64 8.15 -0.35
CA HIS A 42 3.74 8.87 -1.26
C HIS A 42 2.30 8.92 -0.73
N ILE A 43 1.77 7.77 -0.25
CA ILE A 43 0.43 7.69 0.34
C ILE A 43 0.34 8.62 1.57
N CYS A 44 1.33 8.55 2.48
CA CYS A 44 1.36 9.39 3.68
C CYS A 44 1.46 10.89 3.36
N THR A 45 2.22 11.28 2.33
CA THR A 45 2.30 12.67 1.85
C THR A 45 0.95 13.18 1.37
N GLY A 46 0.24 12.42 0.54
CA GLY A 46 -1.05 12.84 -0.01
C GLY A 46 -2.13 13.02 1.06
N LEU A 47 -2.21 12.09 2.01
CA LEU A 47 -3.08 12.17 3.17
C LEU A 47 -2.77 13.39 4.07
N ARG A 48 -1.50 13.83 4.15
CA ARG A 48 -1.08 15.00 4.94
C ARG A 48 -1.13 16.32 4.18
N GLY A 49 -1.39 16.32 2.88
CA GLY A 49 -1.30 17.52 2.02
C GLY A 49 0.10 18.15 1.93
N SER A 50 1.13 17.48 2.44
CA SER A 50 2.49 18.00 2.57
C SER A 50 3.49 16.84 2.61
N PRO A 51 4.75 17.02 2.15
CA PRO A 51 5.74 15.95 2.17
C PRO A 51 5.87 15.31 3.55
N ALA A 52 5.53 14.04 3.65
CA ALA A 52 5.78 13.26 4.85
C ALA A 52 7.31 13.14 5.04
N PRO A 53 7.83 13.17 6.29
CA PRO A 53 9.27 13.04 6.55
C PRO A 53 9.91 11.83 5.87
N LEU A 54 9.15 10.72 5.74
CA LEU A 54 9.57 9.51 5.02
C LEU A 54 9.96 9.79 3.56
N GLN A 55 9.27 10.69 2.86
CA GLN A 55 9.59 11.08 1.49
C GLN A 55 10.92 11.84 1.41
N THR A 56 11.22 12.68 2.40
CA THR A 56 12.50 13.39 2.50
C THR A 56 13.67 12.42 2.72
N PHE A 57 13.48 11.37 3.53
CA PHE A 57 14.52 10.36 3.76
C PHE A 57 14.75 9.45 2.54
N VAL A 58 13.71 9.11 1.79
CA VAL A 58 13.84 8.43 0.49
C VAL A 58 14.66 9.31 -0.47
N GLY A 59 14.27 10.58 -0.65
CA GLY A 59 14.95 11.49 -1.58
C GLY A 59 16.43 11.79 -1.26
N SER A 60 16.90 11.54 -0.04
CA SER A 60 18.33 11.71 0.32
C SER A 60 19.20 10.49 -0.02
N ARG A 61 18.59 9.35 -0.40
CA ARG A 61 19.30 8.10 -0.74
C ARG A 61 19.35 7.80 -2.24
N PHE A 62 18.71 8.63 -3.05
CA PHE A 62 18.62 8.48 -4.49
C PHE A 62 19.13 9.71 -5.22
N THR A 63 19.56 9.54 -6.47
CA THR A 63 19.75 10.70 -7.33
C THR A 63 18.39 11.39 -7.55
N PRO A 64 18.36 12.72 -7.79
CA PRO A 64 17.12 13.41 -8.16
C PRO A 64 16.47 12.84 -9.44
N GLU A 65 17.24 12.15 -10.27
CA GLU A 65 16.77 11.46 -11.48
C GLU A 65 16.17 10.10 -11.16
N PHE A 66 16.78 9.27 -10.30
CA PHE A 66 16.15 8.05 -9.83
C PHE A 66 14.88 8.36 -9.03
N THR A 67 14.91 9.40 -8.17
CA THR A 67 13.71 9.82 -7.40
C THR A 67 12.58 10.26 -8.30
N ARG A 68 12.87 11.06 -9.34
CA ARG A 68 11.90 11.43 -10.37
C ARG A 68 11.43 10.21 -11.13
N ASN A 69 12.30 9.44 -11.78
CA ASN A 69 11.92 8.24 -12.53
C ASN A 69 11.17 7.20 -11.68
N PHE A 70 11.43 7.14 -10.37
CA PHE A 70 10.72 6.28 -9.41
C PHE A 70 9.30 6.78 -9.14
N ILE A 71 9.14 8.07 -8.83
CA ILE A 71 7.83 8.68 -8.55
C ILE A 71 7.01 8.84 -9.84
N ASP A 72 7.67 9.23 -10.92
CA ASP A 72 7.13 9.40 -12.27
C ASP A 72 6.77 8.04 -12.89
N GLY A 73 7.58 7.00 -12.69
CA GLY A 73 7.29 5.63 -13.11
C GLY A 73 6.09 5.01 -12.38
N LEU A 74 5.92 5.34 -11.08
CA LEU A 74 4.68 5.05 -10.34
C LEU A 74 3.46 5.86 -10.81
N GLN A 75 3.65 6.87 -11.67
CA GLN A 75 2.61 7.80 -12.11
C GLN A 75 2.34 7.74 -13.63
N CYS A 76 3.26 7.17 -14.40
CA CYS A 76 3.26 7.06 -15.87
C CYS A 76 3.74 5.67 -16.34
N ARG A 77 2.81 4.70 -16.36
CA ARG A 77 2.86 3.41 -17.09
C ARG A 77 3.76 2.26 -16.59
N SER A 78 3.10 1.21 -16.09
CA SER A 78 2.96 -0.09 -16.79
C SER A 78 4.16 -1.08 -17.02
N GLY A 79 4.45 -1.98 -16.07
CA GLY A 79 5.06 -3.34 -16.24
C GLY A 79 6.59 -3.42 -16.08
N MET A 80 7.26 -4.54 -15.72
CA MET A 80 6.93 -5.91 -15.24
C MET A 80 8.27 -6.51 -14.67
N GLY A 81 8.40 -7.46 -13.73
CA GLY A 81 7.47 -8.29 -12.93
C GLY A 81 8.25 -9.12 -11.87
N GLN A 82 7.56 -9.98 -11.10
CA GLN A 82 8.09 -10.95 -10.10
C GLN A 82 9.13 -10.49 -9.05
N ARG A 83 8.64 -10.00 -7.90
CA ARG A 83 8.87 -10.51 -6.51
C ARG A 83 8.59 -9.37 -5.51
N SER A 84 7.72 -9.62 -4.52
CA SER A 84 7.33 -8.71 -3.40
C SER A 84 7.61 -7.22 -3.63
N GLY A 85 6.75 -6.53 -4.39
CA GLY A 85 6.95 -5.11 -4.67
C GLY A 85 6.27 -4.65 -5.95
N ALA A 86 4.94 -4.60 -5.97
CA ALA A 86 4.17 -4.05 -7.11
C ALA A 86 4.55 -2.57 -7.43
N ALA A 87 5.23 -1.90 -6.51
CA ALA A 87 5.86 -0.60 -6.68
C ALA A 87 6.97 -0.54 -7.74
N LEU A 88 7.60 -1.67 -8.09
CA LEU A 88 8.74 -1.72 -9.04
C LEU A 88 8.36 -1.99 -10.50
N LEU A 89 7.07 -1.97 -10.83
CA LEU A 89 6.61 -2.22 -12.20
C LEU A 89 6.45 -0.92 -13.00
N GLY A 90 7.11 0.17 -12.59
CA GLY A 90 7.05 1.49 -13.26
C GLY A 90 8.33 1.90 -13.99
N PHE A 91 9.32 1.00 -14.13
CA PHE A 91 10.70 1.39 -14.50
C PHE A 91 11.10 1.04 -15.94
N LEU A 92 10.21 0.43 -16.73
CA LEU A 92 10.54 0.03 -18.10
C LEU A 92 10.25 1.15 -19.12
N PRO A 93 11.15 1.40 -20.09
CA PRO A 93 10.88 2.28 -21.21
C PRO A 93 9.63 1.85 -21.98
N GLN A 94 8.83 2.82 -22.44
CA GLN A 94 7.56 2.60 -23.15
C GLN A 94 7.67 1.67 -24.38
N ALA A 95 8.84 1.61 -25.02
CA ALA A 95 9.12 0.72 -26.15
C ALA A 95 9.21 -0.77 -25.76
N ASP A 96 9.58 -1.06 -24.51
CA ASP A 96 9.65 -2.42 -23.97
C ASP A 96 8.34 -2.82 -23.30
N VAL A 97 7.61 -1.87 -22.71
CA VAL A 97 6.22 -2.07 -22.25
C VAL A 97 5.31 -2.57 -23.37
N ALA A 98 5.44 -2.02 -24.58
CA ALA A 98 4.66 -2.46 -25.74
C ALA A 98 4.98 -3.90 -26.23
N ARG A 99 6.05 -4.52 -25.70
CA ARG A 99 6.47 -5.90 -26.00
C ARG A 99 6.02 -6.89 -24.92
N ILE A 100 5.42 -6.40 -23.84
CA ILE A 100 5.00 -7.22 -22.70
C ILE A 100 3.58 -7.73 -22.91
N SER A 101 3.42 -9.04 -22.82
CA SER A 101 2.12 -9.70 -22.79
C SER A 101 1.37 -9.32 -21.52
N LEU A 102 0.29 -8.54 -21.65
CA LEU A 102 -0.63 -8.26 -20.56
C LEU A 102 -1.45 -9.49 -20.13
N ALA A 103 -1.48 -10.56 -20.95
CA ALA A 103 -2.25 -11.77 -20.69
C ALA A 103 -1.70 -12.60 -19.52
N ASP A 104 -0.40 -12.47 -19.23
CA ASP A 104 0.29 -13.24 -18.20
C ASP A 104 0.36 -12.52 -16.83
N MET A 105 -0.26 -11.33 -16.73
CA MET A 105 -0.25 -10.47 -15.54
C MET A 105 -1.45 -10.69 -14.62
N SER A 106 -1.22 -10.60 -13.31
CA SER A 106 -2.29 -10.53 -12.33
C SER A 106 -3.13 -9.25 -12.50
N LEU A 107 -4.37 -9.27 -12.02
CA LEU A 107 -5.26 -8.11 -12.06
C LEU A 107 -4.66 -6.91 -11.31
N THR A 108 -4.01 -7.14 -10.16
CA THR A 108 -3.33 -6.09 -9.38
C THR A 108 -2.25 -5.40 -10.19
N GLU A 109 -1.45 -6.16 -10.93
CA GLU A 109 -0.43 -5.61 -11.83
C GLU A 109 -1.14 -4.79 -12.92
N ARG A 110 -2.08 -5.37 -13.67
CA ARG A 110 -2.82 -4.66 -14.74
C ARG A 110 -3.50 -3.37 -14.27
N LEU A 111 -4.06 -3.33 -13.06
CA LEU A 111 -4.65 -2.13 -12.44
C LEU A 111 -3.58 -1.08 -12.07
N ALA A 112 -2.44 -1.49 -11.54
CA ALA A 112 -1.31 -0.59 -11.31
C ALA A 112 -0.72 -0.06 -12.63
N LEU A 113 -0.81 -0.85 -13.70
CA LEU A 113 -0.30 -0.51 -15.02
C LEU A 113 -1.20 0.52 -15.72
N SER A 114 -2.49 0.22 -15.90
CA SER A 114 -3.42 1.00 -16.73
C SER A 114 -4.25 2.02 -15.95
N GLY A 115 -4.36 1.85 -14.63
CA GLY A 115 -5.25 2.63 -13.77
C GLY A 115 -6.74 2.27 -13.92
N PRO A 116 -7.62 2.78 -13.03
CA PRO A 116 -9.05 2.46 -13.04
C PRO A 116 -9.85 3.17 -14.14
N SER A 117 -9.18 3.79 -15.11
CA SER A 117 -9.80 4.42 -16.29
C SER A 117 -10.24 3.40 -17.35
N ASP A 118 -9.73 2.17 -17.28
CA ASP A 118 -10.10 1.06 -18.16
C ASP A 118 -11.39 0.38 -17.64
N PRO A 119 -12.52 0.46 -18.37
CA PRO A 119 -13.77 -0.15 -17.95
C PRO A 119 -13.73 -1.67 -17.86
N GLY A 120 -12.87 -2.33 -18.65
CA GLY A 120 -12.70 -3.78 -18.61
C GLY A 120 -12.02 -4.24 -17.33
N LEU A 121 -10.90 -3.59 -16.97
CA LEU A 121 -10.21 -3.87 -15.71
C LEU A 121 -11.06 -3.52 -14.48
N LEU A 122 -11.88 -2.47 -14.56
CA LEU A 122 -12.80 -2.11 -13.48
C LEU A 122 -13.90 -3.17 -13.32
N ALA A 123 -14.44 -3.72 -14.41
CA ALA A 123 -15.41 -4.82 -14.35
C ALA A 123 -14.80 -6.11 -13.78
N GLU A 124 -13.55 -6.45 -14.12
CA GLU A 124 -12.82 -7.56 -13.49
C GLU A 124 -12.61 -7.32 -11.98
N ALA A 125 -12.27 -6.09 -11.58
CA ALA A 125 -12.14 -5.71 -10.19
C ALA A 125 -13.47 -5.82 -9.42
N GLU A 126 -14.60 -5.44 -10.03
CA GLU A 126 -15.93 -5.64 -9.44
C GLU A 126 -16.22 -7.11 -9.19
N VAL A 127 -15.85 -8.02 -10.09
CA VAL A 127 -16.02 -9.47 -9.87
C VAL A 127 -15.19 -9.94 -8.68
N VAL A 128 -13.93 -9.51 -8.56
CA VAL A 128 -13.05 -9.88 -7.42
C VAL A 128 -13.57 -9.31 -6.10
N LEU A 129 -13.89 -8.01 -6.06
CA LEU A 129 -14.31 -7.32 -4.83
C LEU A 129 -15.65 -7.85 -4.27
N ARG A 130 -16.52 -8.35 -5.15
CA ARG A 130 -17.81 -8.92 -4.78
C ARG A 130 -17.77 -10.42 -4.47
N SER A 131 -16.72 -11.13 -4.86
CA SER A 131 -16.64 -12.59 -4.68
C SER A 131 -16.27 -12.95 -3.23
N PRO A 132 -17.17 -13.55 -2.44
CA PRO A 132 -16.85 -13.94 -1.07
C PRO A 132 -15.92 -15.15 -1.07
N ILE A 133 -14.74 -15.01 -0.48
CA ILE A 133 -13.84 -16.14 -0.23
C ILE A 133 -14.33 -16.90 1.03
N PRO A 134 -14.50 -18.25 1.00
CA PRO A 134 -14.81 -19.06 2.18
C PRO A 134 -13.67 -19.00 3.22
N GLU A 135 -14.00 -19.02 4.52
CA GLU A 135 -13.01 -18.83 5.58
C GLU A 135 -11.96 -19.96 5.62
N GLU A 136 -12.37 -21.18 5.27
CA GLU A 136 -11.55 -22.39 5.24
C GLU A 136 -10.46 -22.34 4.16
N ARG A 137 -10.66 -21.47 3.15
CA ARG A 137 -9.75 -21.28 2.01
C ARG A 137 -8.98 -19.96 2.06
N LEU A 138 -9.30 -19.07 3.00
CA LEU A 138 -8.75 -17.72 3.05
C LEU A 138 -7.29 -17.75 3.53
N THR A 139 -6.39 -17.16 2.74
CA THR A 139 -4.97 -17.01 3.07
C THR A 139 -4.57 -15.53 3.19
N GLU A 140 -3.39 -15.27 3.75
CA GLU A 140 -2.80 -13.92 3.76
C GLU A 140 -2.58 -13.37 2.34
N GLN A 141 -2.28 -14.23 1.37
CA GLN A 141 -2.06 -13.85 -0.02
C GLN A 141 -3.36 -13.41 -0.71
N ASP A 142 -4.49 -14.06 -0.38
CA ASP A 142 -5.80 -13.64 -0.89
C ASP A 142 -6.19 -12.26 -0.37
N ILE A 143 -5.96 -11.99 0.92
CA ILE A 143 -6.23 -10.69 1.54
C ILE A 143 -5.27 -9.63 0.98
N ASP A 144 -3.98 -9.94 0.81
CA ASP A 144 -2.98 -9.05 0.21
C ASP A 144 -3.40 -8.65 -1.22
N GLY A 145 -3.78 -9.63 -2.06
CA GLY A 145 -4.27 -9.40 -3.42
C GLY A 145 -5.56 -8.55 -3.46
N TYR A 146 -6.55 -8.92 -2.65
CA TYR A 146 -7.82 -8.21 -2.52
C TYR A 146 -7.63 -6.76 -2.07
N ALA A 147 -6.78 -6.54 -1.05
CA ALA A 147 -6.47 -5.22 -0.53
C ALA A 147 -5.84 -4.35 -1.61
N HIS A 148 -4.85 -4.85 -2.35
CA HIS A 148 -4.23 -4.09 -3.42
C HIS A 148 -5.21 -3.74 -4.56
N VAL A 149 -6.09 -4.66 -4.99
CA VAL A 149 -7.14 -4.35 -5.98
C VAL A 149 -8.01 -3.19 -5.48
N LEU A 150 -8.52 -3.27 -4.25
CA LEU A 150 -9.37 -2.22 -3.68
C LEU A 150 -8.62 -0.88 -3.55
N MET A 151 -7.38 -0.90 -3.07
CA MET A 151 -6.54 0.29 -2.94
C MET A 151 -6.27 0.95 -4.31
N LEU A 152 -6.03 0.16 -5.36
CA LEU A 152 -5.79 0.67 -6.73
C LEU A 152 -7.07 1.24 -7.36
N CYS A 153 -8.23 0.59 -7.19
CA CYS A 153 -9.52 1.13 -7.61
C CYS A 153 -9.83 2.48 -6.93
N TYR A 154 -9.54 2.60 -5.63
CA TYR A 154 -9.66 3.84 -4.85
C TYR A 154 -8.47 4.80 -5.00
N ARG A 155 -7.46 4.45 -5.81
CA ARG A 155 -6.24 5.26 -6.02
C ARG A 155 -5.64 5.74 -4.69
N PHE A 156 -5.57 4.85 -3.71
CA PHE A 156 -5.09 5.10 -2.35
C PHE A 156 -5.83 6.24 -1.60
N GLY A 157 -7.11 6.43 -1.93
CA GLY A 157 -7.99 7.43 -1.31
C GLY A 157 -8.06 8.77 -2.06
N ALA A 158 -7.35 8.91 -3.18
CA ALA A 158 -7.38 10.13 -3.99
C ALA A 158 -8.67 10.27 -4.83
N GLU A 159 -9.38 9.17 -5.12
CA GLU A 159 -10.60 9.17 -5.92
C GLU A 159 -11.47 7.95 -5.59
N ARG A 160 -12.80 8.11 -5.58
CA ARG A 160 -13.72 6.98 -5.44
C ARG A 160 -13.96 6.37 -6.83
N PRO A 161 -13.76 5.05 -7.04
CA PRO A 161 -14.03 4.40 -8.33
C PRO A 161 -15.51 4.53 -8.69
N ARG A 162 -15.85 4.47 -9.97
CA ARG A 162 -17.24 4.45 -10.45
C ARG A 162 -17.61 3.04 -10.91
N PHE A 163 -17.86 2.16 -9.95
CA PHE A 163 -18.33 0.81 -10.24
C PHE A 163 -19.68 0.84 -10.97
N ALA A 164 -19.85 -0.03 -11.96
CA ALA A 164 -21.10 -0.23 -12.69
C ALA A 164 -22.20 -0.78 -11.76
N ASN A 165 -21.84 -1.63 -10.80
CA ASN A 165 -22.75 -2.08 -9.76
C ASN A 165 -22.56 -1.30 -8.44
N THR A 166 -23.63 -0.67 -7.95
CA THR A 166 -23.63 0.03 -6.66
C THR A 166 -23.46 -0.90 -5.46
N TRP A 167 -23.86 -2.17 -5.59
CA TRP A 167 -23.67 -3.18 -4.54
C TRP A 167 -22.18 -3.51 -4.29
N THR A 168 -21.29 -3.24 -5.26
CA THR A 168 -19.84 -3.47 -5.12
C THR A 168 -19.26 -2.83 -3.86
N TYR A 169 -19.69 -1.62 -3.49
CA TYR A 169 -19.20 -0.97 -2.26
C TYR A 169 -19.62 -1.74 -0.99
N GLY A 170 -20.86 -2.21 -0.93
CA GLY A 170 -21.40 -2.95 0.21
C GLY A 170 -20.80 -4.35 0.33
N ASP A 171 -20.75 -5.08 -0.79
CA ASP A 171 -20.09 -6.39 -0.89
C ASP A 171 -18.62 -6.29 -0.46
N ALA A 172 -17.91 -5.27 -0.97
CA ALA A 172 -16.50 -5.06 -0.66
C ALA A 172 -16.25 -4.71 0.81
N PHE A 173 -17.12 -3.88 1.41
CA PHE A 173 -17.06 -3.51 2.82
C PHE A 173 -17.32 -4.70 3.74
N ALA A 174 -18.35 -5.51 3.42
CA ALA A 174 -18.66 -6.74 4.14
C ALA A 174 -17.50 -7.75 4.07
N ASN A 175 -16.85 -7.88 2.91
CA ASN A 175 -15.65 -8.70 2.77
C ASN A 175 -14.48 -8.15 3.62
N CYS A 176 -14.23 -6.84 3.64
CA CYS A 176 -13.21 -6.24 4.51
C CYS A 176 -13.45 -6.51 6.00
N LEU A 177 -14.70 -6.41 6.49
CA LEU A 177 -15.03 -6.76 7.87
C LEU A 177 -14.77 -8.25 8.18
N ARG A 178 -15.16 -9.15 7.27
CA ARG A 178 -14.90 -10.60 7.40
C ARG A 178 -13.41 -10.91 7.45
N PHE A 179 -12.62 -10.27 6.59
CA PHE A 179 -11.17 -10.44 6.52
C PHE A 179 -10.45 -9.83 7.72
N ALA A 180 -10.92 -8.68 8.26
CA ALA A 180 -10.40 -8.11 9.49
C ALA A 180 -10.61 -9.06 10.68
N ALA A 181 -11.82 -9.58 10.85
CA ALA A 181 -12.14 -10.52 11.92
C ALA A 181 -11.38 -11.86 11.80
N TRP A 182 -11.11 -12.33 10.58
CA TRP A 182 -10.22 -13.48 10.35
C TRP A 182 -8.77 -13.15 10.74
N ALA A 183 -8.27 -11.98 10.32
CA ALA A 183 -6.91 -11.54 10.58
C ALA A 183 -6.65 -11.40 12.09
N GLU A 184 -7.60 -10.83 12.83
CA GLU A 184 -7.59 -10.78 14.29
C GLU A 184 -7.50 -12.19 14.91
N ARG A 185 -8.46 -13.08 14.60
CA ARG A 185 -8.50 -14.47 15.10
C ARG A 185 -7.26 -15.30 14.76
N LYS A 186 -6.62 -15.04 13.62
CA LYS A 186 -5.39 -15.72 13.16
C LYS A 186 -4.10 -14.99 13.54
N GLY A 187 -4.21 -13.85 14.24
CA GLY A 187 -3.08 -13.03 14.67
C GLY A 187 -2.26 -12.45 13.53
N LYS A 188 -2.86 -12.05 12.41
CA LYS A 188 -2.20 -11.57 11.18
C LYS A 188 -2.20 -10.05 11.09
N LEU A 189 -1.12 -9.41 11.56
CA LEU A 189 -1.08 -7.96 11.72
C LEU A 189 -1.14 -7.22 10.38
N MET A 190 -0.42 -7.69 9.37
CA MET A 190 -0.40 -7.04 8.04
C MET A 190 -1.79 -7.04 7.40
N SER A 191 -2.48 -8.20 7.42
CA SER A 191 -3.85 -8.33 6.91
C SER A 191 -4.84 -7.45 7.68
N LEU A 192 -4.72 -7.37 9.01
CA LEU A 192 -5.56 -6.47 9.82
C LEU A 192 -5.32 -5.00 9.45
N ALA A 193 -4.07 -4.56 9.34
CA ALA A 193 -3.71 -3.20 8.94
C ALA A 193 -4.24 -2.85 7.54
N GLN A 194 -4.11 -3.76 6.57
CA GLN A 194 -4.68 -3.62 5.23
C GLN A 194 -6.20 -3.44 5.28
N MET A 195 -6.92 -4.23 6.08
CA MET A 195 -8.36 -4.11 6.19
C MET A 195 -8.79 -2.81 6.90
N CYS A 196 -8.07 -2.34 7.93
CA CYS A 196 -8.31 -1.01 8.51
C CYS A 196 -8.19 0.11 7.46
N TYR A 197 -7.17 0.04 6.60
CA TYR A 197 -7.00 1.01 5.51
C TYR A 197 -8.15 0.91 4.49
N CYS A 198 -8.47 -0.30 4.04
CA CYS A 198 -9.54 -0.56 3.07
C CYS A 198 -10.95 -0.17 3.56
N LEU A 199 -11.26 -0.38 4.85
CA LEU A 199 -12.51 0.08 5.45
C LEU A 199 -12.60 1.62 5.39
N CYS A 200 -11.56 2.33 5.80
CA CYS A 200 -11.49 3.80 5.69
C CYS A 200 -11.49 4.34 4.25
N LEU A 201 -11.08 3.54 3.26
CA LEU A 201 -11.22 3.91 1.85
C LEU A 201 -12.69 3.88 1.40
N ILE A 202 -13.41 2.81 1.75
CA ILE A 202 -14.81 2.62 1.34
C ILE A 202 -15.73 3.59 2.10
N ASP A 203 -15.53 3.70 3.41
CA ASP A 203 -16.27 4.56 4.33
C ASP A 203 -15.28 5.32 5.24
N PRO A 204 -14.94 6.58 4.91
CA PRO A 204 -14.04 7.41 5.71
C PRO A 204 -14.56 7.77 7.11
N ASP A 205 -15.84 7.55 7.39
CA ASP A 205 -16.46 7.81 8.69
C ASP A 205 -16.53 6.56 9.59
N HIS A 206 -16.28 5.37 9.04
CA HIS A 206 -16.25 4.11 9.78
C HIS A 206 -15.24 4.13 10.94
N ASP A 207 -15.67 3.66 12.13
CA ASP A 207 -14.82 3.59 13.31
C ASP A 207 -13.94 2.34 13.32
N VAL A 208 -12.72 2.48 12.82
CA VAL A 208 -11.66 1.46 12.90
C VAL A 208 -10.92 1.46 14.24
N ALA A 209 -11.27 2.31 15.22
CA ALA A 209 -10.54 2.37 16.50
C ALA A 209 -10.47 1.03 17.26
N PRO A 210 -11.50 0.15 17.26
CA PRO A 210 -11.40 -1.18 17.86
C PRO A 210 -10.30 -2.04 17.19
N LEU A 211 -10.31 -2.11 15.85
CA LEU A 211 -9.33 -2.88 15.07
C LEU A 211 -7.90 -2.32 15.18
N LEU A 212 -7.77 -1.01 15.36
CA LEU A 212 -6.48 -0.38 15.64
C LEU A 212 -5.94 -0.71 17.03
N GLY A 213 -6.77 -1.11 17.99
CA GLY A 213 -6.34 -1.46 19.35
C GLY A 213 -5.26 -2.54 19.37
N ASP A 214 -5.51 -3.67 18.70
CA ASP A 214 -4.57 -4.80 18.62
C ASP A 214 -3.31 -4.48 17.83
N LEU A 215 -3.46 -3.69 16.76
CA LEU A 215 -2.34 -3.19 15.97
C LEU A 215 -1.43 -2.33 16.85
N ILE A 216 -1.98 -1.35 17.57
CA ILE A 216 -1.25 -0.47 18.49
C ILE A 216 -0.56 -1.26 19.60
N ALA A 217 -1.26 -2.20 20.23
CA ALA A 217 -0.72 -3.05 21.30
C ALA A 217 0.43 -3.95 20.83
N SER A 218 0.58 -4.16 19.52
CA SER A 218 1.64 -4.94 18.91
C SER A 218 2.90 -4.14 18.58
N GLN A 219 2.91 -2.79 18.69
CA GLN A 219 4.10 -1.98 18.39
C GLN A 219 5.26 -2.33 19.33
N ARG A 220 6.44 -2.58 18.77
CA ARG A 220 7.67 -2.89 19.52
C ARG A 220 8.34 -1.65 20.13
N PRO A 221 9.28 -1.81 21.08
CA PRO A 221 10.05 -0.69 21.65
C PRO A 221 10.80 0.16 20.60
N ASP A 222 11.38 -0.46 19.58
CA ASP A 222 12.03 0.19 18.43
C ASP A 222 11.08 0.98 17.51
N GLY A 223 9.76 0.81 17.63
CA GLY A 223 8.74 1.43 16.78
C GLY A 223 8.27 0.59 15.59
N SER A 224 8.83 -0.60 15.39
CA SER A 224 8.39 -1.56 14.38
C SER A 224 7.06 -2.25 14.74
N PHE A 225 6.44 -2.89 13.74
CA PHE A 225 5.32 -3.80 13.94
C PHE A 225 5.69 -5.22 13.50
N PRO A 226 5.30 -6.26 14.26
CA PRO A 226 5.56 -7.66 13.91
C PRO A 226 4.62 -8.19 12.83
N ALA A 227 4.99 -9.31 12.19
CA ALA A 227 4.08 -10.04 11.30
C ALA A 227 2.86 -10.62 12.03
N ARG A 228 3.01 -10.97 13.32
CA ARG A 228 1.94 -11.52 14.16
C ARG A 228 1.47 -10.54 15.24
N ILE A 229 0.16 -10.42 15.40
CA ILE A 229 -0.46 -9.64 16.49
C ILE A 229 0.00 -10.21 17.83
N GLY A 230 0.32 -9.32 18.77
CA GLY A 230 0.68 -9.66 20.13
C GLY A 230 1.84 -8.83 20.68
N PHE A 231 1.86 -8.68 21.99
CA PHE A 231 2.92 -7.99 22.71
C PHE A 231 4.30 -8.66 22.52
N GLY A 232 5.35 -7.84 22.57
CA GLY A 232 6.73 -8.29 22.53
C GLY A 232 7.69 -7.11 22.69
N THR A 233 8.88 -7.38 23.23
CA THR A 233 9.86 -6.35 23.59
C THR A 233 11.15 -6.42 22.78
N ALA A 234 11.32 -7.43 21.92
CA ALA A 234 12.47 -7.54 21.04
C ALA A 234 12.34 -6.56 19.86
N ASP A 235 13.46 -5.90 19.56
CA ASP A 235 13.65 -5.13 18.34
C ASP A 235 13.58 -6.05 17.10
N GLN A 236 13.25 -5.50 15.94
CA GLN A 236 13.06 -6.30 14.72
C GLN A 236 13.97 -5.89 13.56
N ASP A 237 14.30 -6.89 12.75
CA ASP A 237 15.07 -6.74 11.51
C ASP A 237 14.18 -6.36 10.31
N GLN A 238 14.73 -6.43 9.10
CA GLN A 238 14.03 -6.08 7.86
C GLN A 238 12.77 -6.92 7.59
N SER A 239 12.57 -8.08 8.24
CA SER A 239 11.33 -8.86 8.10
C SER A 239 10.09 -8.11 8.63
N ALA A 240 10.28 -7.15 9.54
CA ALA A 240 9.23 -6.27 10.04
C ALA A 240 8.86 -5.11 9.09
N LEU A 241 9.54 -4.96 7.94
CA LEU A 241 9.32 -3.83 7.04
C LEU A 241 7.87 -3.77 6.51
N ARG A 242 7.39 -4.84 5.87
CA ARG A 242 6.02 -4.90 5.30
C ARG A 242 4.92 -4.69 6.36
N PRO A 243 4.93 -5.39 7.53
CA PRO A 243 3.98 -5.11 8.60
C PRO A 243 4.06 -3.66 9.12
N THR A 244 5.27 -3.10 9.25
CA THR A 244 5.45 -1.71 9.72
C THR A 244 4.91 -0.68 8.73
N LEU A 245 5.12 -0.88 7.43
CA LEU A 245 4.58 -0.01 6.38
C LEU A 245 3.05 -0.10 6.30
N ALA A 246 2.48 -1.29 6.36
CA ALA A 246 1.02 -1.48 6.37
C ALA A 246 0.37 -0.80 7.58
N ALA A 247 0.94 -0.98 8.78
CA ALA A 247 0.49 -0.34 10.00
C ALA A 247 0.65 1.19 9.95
N LEU A 248 1.77 1.70 9.44
CA LEU A 248 2.01 3.14 9.24
C LEU A 248 0.93 3.78 8.36
N VAL A 249 0.60 3.15 7.24
CA VAL A 249 -0.38 3.65 6.27
C VAL A 249 -1.80 3.59 6.82
N ALA A 250 -2.17 2.51 7.52
CA ALA A 250 -3.45 2.40 8.22
C ALA A 250 -3.63 3.48 9.29
N LEU A 251 -2.59 3.72 10.12
CA LEU A 251 -2.58 4.76 11.14
C LEU A 251 -2.65 6.17 10.54
N HIS A 252 -1.98 6.43 9.41
CA HIS A 252 -2.11 7.71 8.70
C HIS A 252 -3.52 7.91 8.16
N MET A 253 -4.13 6.90 7.55
CA MET A 253 -5.49 7.00 7.02
C MET A 253 -6.50 7.33 8.12
N ALA A 254 -6.43 6.64 9.25
CA ALA A 254 -7.33 6.87 10.39
C ALA A 254 -7.18 8.27 11.01
N VAL A 255 -5.96 8.85 11.01
CA VAL A 255 -5.67 10.17 11.61
C VAL A 255 -5.94 11.33 10.64
N TYR A 256 -5.54 11.21 9.38
CA TYR A 256 -5.55 12.34 8.43
C TYR A 256 -6.75 12.33 7.48
N ARG A 257 -7.44 11.19 7.32
CA ARG A 257 -8.76 10.92 6.68
C ARG A 257 -9.07 11.48 5.28
N ARG A 258 -8.29 12.41 4.74
CA ARG A 258 -8.55 13.07 3.44
C ARG A 258 -7.25 13.37 2.71
N TRP A 259 -7.24 13.05 1.42
CA TRP A 259 -6.21 13.49 0.49
C TRP A 259 -6.46 14.98 0.16
N HIS A 260 -5.68 15.88 0.75
CA HIS A 260 -5.99 17.33 0.76
C HIS A 260 -5.45 18.13 -0.43
N ASN A 261 -4.46 17.59 -1.14
CA ASN A 261 -3.97 18.24 -2.36
C ASN A 261 -4.75 17.70 -3.57
N PRO A 262 -4.91 18.48 -4.66
CA PRO A 262 -5.04 17.84 -5.96
C PRO A 262 -3.89 16.84 -6.13
N ARG A 263 -4.05 15.80 -6.97
CA ARG A 263 -2.90 15.01 -7.45
C ARG A 263 -1.78 16.01 -7.75
N PRO A 264 -0.58 15.91 -7.12
CA PRO A 264 0.51 16.79 -7.49
C PRO A 264 0.71 16.60 -8.99
N SER A 265 0.54 17.67 -9.75
CA SER A 265 0.67 17.60 -11.19
C SER A 265 2.11 17.26 -11.50
N LEU A 266 2.38 16.01 -11.88
CA LEU A 266 3.40 15.82 -12.89
C LEU A 266 3.01 16.71 -14.07
N PRO A 267 3.94 17.51 -14.59
CA PRO A 267 3.66 18.30 -15.78
C PRO A 267 3.33 17.35 -16.93
N MET A 268 2.05 17.26 -17.26
CA MET A 268 1.61 16.77 -18.57
C MET A 268 2.05 17.80 -19.60
N ALA A 269 3.30 17.69 -20.08
CA ALA A 269 3.70 18.29 -21.34
C ALA A 269 3.07 17.48 -22.49
N ALA A 270 2.54 18.20 -23.47
CA ALA A 270 1.78 17.66 -24.60
C ALA A 270 2.66 16.94 -25.63
#